data_AF-A0A7C6H0L8-F1
#
_entry.id   AF-A0A7C6H0L8-F1
#
_cell.length_a   1.000
_cell.length_b   1.000
_cell.length_c   1.000
_cell.angle_alpha   90.00
_cell.angle_beta   90.00
_cell.angle_gamma   90.00
#
_symmetry.space_group_name_H-M   'P 1'
#
loop_
_entity.id
_entity.type
_entity.pdbx_description
1 polymer ?
#
loop_
_entity_poly.entity_id
_entity_poly.type
_entity_poly.pdbx_seq_one_letter_code
_entity_poly.pdbx_strand_id
1 'polypeptide(L)'
;MKKNNDKLKNIICYVLVFSYLYFSHDTLLFGTNIAEQFILVRKVVPFLTLLLILLIFHRDLVFTYKNIFFLALLLFLPIVSCLVNAEEYPNYLYRFIIILNAGLLALLDKKYDVADKFIKVMVFLTTWSLITFVLFNVSPSFVSMLPRFVNTSNNYFATTIFSSTPINQNVLYGFSRNHGIFREPGVFMIFLIASLLFEFKKTGKPKHSRIVIFILGLLSTGSSAGLISLVLVLVYLILFKLELKHKMILSMVVLVTGIFAYRYFGESAVAAKLTYGSNSYGSFYTRFMSLTKNLKIAFENPLFGYGRYRLYGTQLAADRIYSATDNTNTLLIGFAAYGLLFGFVTLIGLLKYSAINEKNIFSAVLIFLILFLTFSNEDMGQNVIYYYIVFIGLYSKWRINKTQTSYRYKNKYNET
;
A
#
# COMPACT_ATOMS: atom_id res chain seq x y z
N MET A 1 -7.91 -12.61 35.31
CA MET A 1 -7.97 -13.37 34.04
C MET A 1 -8.25 -12.51 32.79
N LYS A 2 -9.28 -11.63 32.77
CA LYS A 2 -9.63 -10.79 31.59
C LYS A 2 -8.48 -9.89 31.06
N LYS A 3 -7.75 -9.21 31.95
CA LYS A 3 -6.61 -8.33 31.62
C LYS A 3 -5.43 -9.06 30.94
N ASN A 4 -5.15 -10.31 31.33
CA ASN A 4 -4.10 -11.12 30.73
C ASN A 4 -4.49 -11.59 29.32
N ASN A 5 -5.77 -11.88 29.09
CA ASN A 5 -6.29 -12.25 27.77
C ASN A 5 -6.20 -11.08 26.78
N ASP A 6 -6.55 -9.86 27.19
CA ASP A 6 -6.44 -8.67 26.32
C ASP A 6 -4.98 -8.32 25.98
N LYS A 7 -4.02 -8.57 26.88
CA LYS A 7 -2.59 -8.41 26.60
C LYS A 7 -2.12 -9.42 25.54
N LEU A 8 -2.51 -10.69 25.68
CA LEU A 8 -2.19 -11.73 24.69
C LEU A 8 -2.78 -11.39 23.32
N LYS A 9 -4.07 -11.02 23.26
CA LYS A 9 -4.72 -10.59 22.02
C LYS A 9 -4.01 -9.41 21.36
N ASN A 10 -3.54 -8.45 22.14
CA ASN A 10 -2.75 -7.34 21.63
C ASN A 10 -1.42 -7.80 20.99
N ILE A 11 -0.71 -8.73 21.60
CA ILE A 11 0.53 -9.31 21.04
C ILE A 11 0.21 -10.06 19.75
N ILE A 12 -0.83 -10.89 19.77
CA ILE A 12 -1.25 -11.66 18.60
C ILE A 12 -1.65 -10.76 17.44
N CYS A 13 -2.26 -9.60 17.72
CA CYS A 13 -2.55 -8.63 16.67
C CYS A 13 -1.29 -8.05 16.02
N TYR A 14 -0.15 -7.91 16.74
CA TYR A 14 1.13 -7.59 16.09
C TYR A 14 1.60 -8.74 15.19
N VAL A 15 1.49 -9.99 15.66
CA VAL A 15 1.87 -11.17 14.87
C VAL A 15 1.06 -11.25 13.58
N LEU A 16 -0.25 -11.01 13.64
CA LEU A 16 -1.13 -10.96 12.47
C LEU A 16 -0.66 -9.90 11.48
N VAL A 17 -0.50 -8.66 11.92
CA VAL A 17 -0.07 -7.54 11.08
C VAL A 17 1.31 -7.77 10.46
N PHE A 18 2.27 -8.24 11.26
CA PHE A 18 3.60 -8.59 10.77
C PHE A 18 3.52 -9.69 9.70
N SER A 19 2.71 -10.73 9.94
CA SER A 19 2.55 -11.85 9.01
C SER A 19 1.98 -11.41 7.66
N TYR A 20 0.98 -10.52 7.66
CA TYR A 20 0.40 -9.96 6.43
C TYR A 20 1.34 -9.06 5.65
N LEU A 21 2.37 -8.50 6.29
CA LEU A 21 3.39 -7.72 5.60
C LEU A 21 4.50 -8.64 5.08
N TYR A 22 5.06 -9.45 5.97
CA TYR A 22 6.30 -10.19 5.73
C TYR A 22 6.11 -11.40 4.80
N PHE A 23 5.04 -12.16 4.98
CA PHE A 23 4.74 -13.35 4.16
C PHE A 23 3.80 -13.04 2.99
N SER A 24 3.66 -11.76 2.61
CA SER A 24 2.73 -11.37 1.54
C SER A 24 3.23 -11.75 0.15
N HIS A 25 2.30 -11.77 -0.81
CA HIS A 25 2.60 -11.91 -2.24
C HIS A 25 3.59 -10.84 -2.75
N ASP A 26 3.69 -9.70 -2.07
CA ASP A 26 4.43 -8.53 -2.53
C ASP A 26 5.83 -8.40 -1.93
N THR A 27 6.33 -9.41 -1.20
CA THR A 27 7.70 -9.44 -0.67
C THR A 27 8.68 -10.15 -1.60
N LEU A 28 9.97 -9.81 -1.49
CA LEU A 28 11.01 -10.51 -2.25
C LEU A 28 11.18 -11.96 -1.78
N LEU A 29 11.26 -12.17 -0.47
CA LEU A 29 11.65 -13.46 0.08
C LEU A 29 10.53 -14.52 -0.04
N PHE A 30 9.26 -14.12 0.11
CA PHE A 30 8.12 -15.04 0.05
C PHE A 30 7.26 -14.84 -1.20
N GLY A 31 7.18 -13.61 -1.70
CA GLY A 31 6.40 -13.24 -2.87
C GLY A 31 7.04 -13.65 -4.20
N THR A 32 8.32 -13.38 -4.38
CA THR A 32 8.98 -13.56 -5.68
C THR A 32 10.19 -14.48 -5.66
N ASN A 33 10.43 -15.23 -4.59
CA ASN A 33 11.54 -16.20 -4.54
C ASN A 33 11.28 -17.39 -5.46
N ILE A 34 12.32 -17.85 -6.18
CA ILE A 34 12.21 -19.00 -7.09
C ILE A 34 11.98 -20.32 -6.35
N ALA A 35 12.43 -20.42 -5.10
CA ALA A 35 12.26 -21.62 -4.29
C ALA A 35 10.79 -21.81 -3.86
N GLU A 36 10.18 -22.92 -4.28
CA GLU A 36 8.76 -23.21 -4.07
C GLU A 36 8.34 -23.24 -2.59
N GLN A 37 9.26 -23.58 -1.69
CA GLN A 37 8.98 -23.60 -0.24
C GLN A 37 8.57 -22.22 0.28
N PHE A 38 9.23 -21.16 -0.19
CA PHE A 38 8.88 -19.78 0.19
C PHE A 38 7.53 -19.36 -0.42
N ILE A 39 7.28 -19.78 -1.66
CA ILE A 39 5.99 -19.58 -2.35
C ILE A 39 4.85 -20.31 -1.61
N LEU A 40 5.11 -21.50 -1.06
CA LEU A 40 4.12 -22.25 -0.28
C LEU A 40 3.78 -21.53 1.02
N VAL A 41 4.79 -21.01 1.74
CA VAL A 41 4.57 -20.25 2.98
C VAL A 41 3.64 -19.06 2.75
N ARG A 42 3.86 -18.24 1.70
CA ARG A 42 2.94 -17.12 1.42
C ARG A 42 1.51 -17.55 1.12
N LYS A 43 1.30 -18.75 0.57
CA LYS A 43 -0.04 -19.29 0.25
C LYS A 43 -0.75 -19.75 1.51
N VAL A 44 -0.03 -20.36 2.46
CA VAL A 44 -0.60 -20.94 3.68
C VAL A 44 -0.84 -19.91 4.77
N VAL A 45 0.04 -18.92 4.93
CA VAL A 45 -0.02 -17.95 6.04
C VAL A 45 -1.39 -17.23 6.15
N PRO A 46 -2.02 -16.73 5.06
CA PRO A 46 -3.33 -16.09 5.16
C PRO A 46 -4.44 -16.99 5.72
N PHE A 47 -4.36 -18.30 5.53
CA PHE A 47 -5.30 -19.26 6.13
C PHE A 47 -5.03 -19.43 7.63
N LEU A 48 -3.75 -19.51 8.03
CA LEU A 48 -3.37 -19.60 9.44
C LEU A 48 -3.75 -18.33 10.20
N THR A 49 -3.57 -17.15 9.60
CA THR A 49 -3.97 -15.89 10.22
C THR A 49 -5.49 -15.75 10.31
N LEU A 50 -6.23 -16.25 9.31
CA LEU A 50 -7.70 -16.33 9.38
C LEU A 50 -8.15 -17.21 10.53
N LEU A 51 -7.60 -18.43 10.61
CA LEU A 51 -7.89 -19.37 11.70
C LEU A 51 -7.58 -18.74 13.06
N LEU A 52 -6.44 -18.06 13.19
CA LEU A 52 -6.04 -17.38 14.41
C LEU A 52 -7.02 -16.26 14.80
N ILE A 53 -7.50 -15.47 13.83
CA ILE A 53 -8.52 -14.44 14.05
C ILE A 53 -9.81 -15.08 14.58
N LEU A 54 -10.29 -16.16 13.93
CA LEU A 54 -11.53 -16.82 14.32
C LEU A 54 -11.41 -17.47 15.71
N LEU A 55 -10.33 -18.19 16.00
CA LEU A 55 -10.16 -18.85 17.29
C LEU A 55 -10.04 -17.85 18.45
N ILE A 56 -9.25 -16.80 18.27
CA ILE A 56 -8.85 -15.92 19.38
C ILE A 56 -9.77 -14.71 19.53
N PHE A 57 -10.26 -14.17 18.42
CA PHE A 57 -11.00 -12.92 18.39
C PHE A 57 -12.49 -13.09 18.07
N HIS A 58 -13.04 -14.31 17.93
CA HIS A 58 -14.47 -14.50 17.59
C HIS A 58 -15.43 -13.66 18.46
N ARG A 59 -15.19 -13.55 19.77
CA ARG A 59 -16.04 -12.75 20.68
C ARG A 59 -15.89 -11.24 20.52
N ASP A 60 -14.83 -10.79 19.86
CA ASP A 60 -14.54 -9.38 19.60
C ASP A 60 -14.97 -8.93 18.20
N LEU A 61 -15.33 -9.87 17.32
CA LEU A 61 -15.87 -9.60 16.00
C LEU A 61 -17.33 -9.16 16.10
N VAL A 62 -17.54 -7.85 16.27
CA VAL A 62 -18.89 -7.26 16.35
C VAL A 62 -19.35 -6.86 14.95
N PHE A 63 -20.26 -7.66 14.38
CA PHE A 63 -20.85 -7.39 13.08
C PHE A 63 -22.09 -6.50 13.17
N THR A 64 -22.25 -5.64 12.17
CA THR A 64 -23.51 -4.96 11.87
C THR A 64 -24.02 -5.47 10.52
N TYR A 65 -25.31 -5.33 10.22
CA TYR A 65 -25.87 -5.70 8.90
C TYR A 65 -25.08 -5.07 7.75
N LYS A 66 -24.68 -3.81 7.90
CA LYS A 66 -23.85 -3.10 6.95
C LYS A 66 -22.46 -3.74 6.77
N ASN A 67 -21.82 -4.17 7.86
CA ASN A 67 -20.51 -4.81 7.79
C ASN A 67 -20.60 -6.15 7.05
N ILE A 68 -21.61 -6.96 7.40
CA ILE A 68 -21.87 -8.25 6.76
C ILE A 68 -22.16 -8.04 5.28
N PHE A 69 -23.03 -7.08 4.93
CA PHE A 69 -23.39 -6.79 3.55
C PHE A 69 -22.16 -6.47 2.69
N PHE A 70 -21.32 -5.51 3.11
CA PHE A 70 -20.15 -5.13 2.31
C PHE A 70 -19.09 -6.23 2.25
N LEU A 71 -18.89 -6.99 3.33
CA LEU A 71 -17.98 -8.13 3.34
C LEU A 71 -18.46 -9.23 2.40
N ALA A 72 -19.72 -9.64 2.52
CA ALA A 72 -20.33 -10.64 1.66
C ALA A 72 -20.31 -10.20 0.19
N LEU A 73 -20.63 -8.94 -0.10
CA LEU A 73 -20.62 -8.40 -1.46
C LEU A 73 -19.22 -8.46 -2.10
N LEU A 74 -18.18 -8.02 -1.38
CA LEU A 74 -16.80 -8.04 -1.90
C LEU A 74 -16.20 -9.45 -1.99
N LEU A 75 -16.73 -10.42 -1.24
CA LEU A 75 -16.38 -11.83 -1.37
C LEU A 75 -17.14 -12.53 -2.52
N PHE A 76 -18.41 -12.17 -2.71
CA PHE A 76 -19.30 -12.75 -3.70
C PHE A 76 -18.88 -12.40 -5.14
N LEU A 77 -18.60 -11.11 -5.41
CA LEU A 77 -18.34 -10.64 -6.78
C LEU A 77 -17.15 -11.32 -7.47
N PRO A 78 -15.97 -11.50 -6.83
CA PRO A 78 -14.87 -12.26 -7.43
C PRO A 78 -15.23 -13.73 -7.69
N ILE A 79 -15.99 -14.38 -6.81
CA ILE A 79 -16.42 -15.78 -7.01
C ILE A 79 -17.33 -15.88 -8.23
N VAL A 80 -18.32 -15.00 -8.35
CA VAL A 80 -19.22 -15.01 -9.52
C VAL A 80 -18.44 -14.71 -10.80
N SER A 81 -17.54 -13.74 -10.76
CA SER A 81 -16.62 -13.46 -11.88
C SER A 81 -15.83 -14.71 -12.29
N CYS A 82 -15.28 -15.45 -11.34
CA CYS A 82 -14.55 -16.71 -11.58
C CYS A 82 -15.43 -17.74 -12.30
N LEU A 83 -16.67 -17.91 -11.83
CA LEU A 83 -17.63 -18.87 -12.38
C LEU A 83 -18.07 -18.49 -13.80
N VAL A 84 -18.49 -17.24 -14.00
CA VAL A 84 -18.96 -16.71 -15.30
C VAL A 84 -17.85 -16.77 -16.35
N ASN A 85 -16.61 -16.51 -15.95
CA ASN A 85 -15.46 -16.55 -16.83
C ASN A 85 -14.74 -17.91 -16.84
N ALA A 86 -15.31 -18.97 -16.25
CA ALA A 86 -14.71 -20.32 -16.22
C ALA A 86 -13.21 -20.32 -15.87
N GLU A 87 -12.81 -19.50 -14.89
CA GLU A 87 -11.43 -19.43 -14.41
C GLU A 87 -11.17 -20.43 -13.29
N GLU A 88 -9.90 -20.76 -13.08
CA GLU A 88 -9.51 -21.72 -12.05
C GLU A 88 -9.70 -21.19 -10.62
N TYR A 89 -10.43 -21.95 -9.81
CA TYR A 89 -10.79 -21.60 -8.43
C TYR A 89 -9.63 -21.38 -7.45
N PRO A 90 -8.50 -22.13 -7.46
CA PRO A 90 -7.46 -22.01 -6.43
C PRO A 90 -6.88 -20.59 -6.32
N ASN A 91 -6.81 -19.93 -7.47
CA ASN A 91 -6.33 -18.58 -7.67
C ASN A 91 -7.25 -17.52 -7.01
N TYR A 92 -8.57 -17.74 -7.07
CA TYR A 92 -9.58 -16.93 -6.39
C TYR A 92 -9.69 -17.20 -4.89
N LEU A 93 -9.42 -18.45 -4.47
CA LEU A 93 -9.46 -18.81 -3.05
C LEU A 93 -8.48 -17.98 -2.22
N TYR A 94 -7.25 -17.78 -2.71
CA TYR A 94 -6.28 -16.91 -2.03
C TYR A 94 -6.83 -15.49 -1.83
N ARG A 95 -7.40 -14.90 -2.89
CA ARG A 95 -7.98 -13.56 -2.85
C ARG A 95 -9.17 -13.47 -1.90
N PHE A 96 -10.03 -14.48 -1.90
CA PHE A 96 -11.15 -14.58 -0.96
C PHE A 96 -10.66 -14.49 0.49
N ILE A 97 -9.63 -15.26 0.83
CA ILE A 97 -9.04 -15.26 2.17
C ILE A 97 -8.40 -13.91 2.51
N ILE A 98 -7.75 -13.24 1.55
CA ILE A 98 -7.18 -11.89 1.75
C ILE A 98 -8.27 -10.86 2.04
N ILE A 99 -9.35 -10.84 1.25
CA ILE A 99 -10.50 -9.93 1.44
C ILE A 99 -11.18 -10.21 2.78
N LEU A 100 -11.38 -11.49 3.13
CA LEU A 100 -11.99 -11.88 4.39
C LEU A 100 -11.14 -11.41 5.58
N ASN A 101 -9.85 -11.69 5.57
CA ASN A 101 -8.92 -11.24 6.62
C ASN A 101 -8.92 -9.71 6.77
N ALA A 102 -8.87 -8.98 5.66
CA ALA A 102 -8.93 -7.51 5.68
C ALA A 102 -10.22 -6.99 6.32
N GLY A 103 -11.37 -7.60 5.98
CA GLY A 103 -12.67 -7.28 6.57
C GLY A 103 -12.71 -7.56 8.06
N LEU A 104 -12.19 -8.69 8.52
CA LEU A 104 -12.13 -9.02 9.95
C LEU A 104 -11.19 -8.10 10.72
N LEU A 105 -10.01 -7.79 10.18
CA LEU A 105 -9.08 -6.83 10.79
C LEU A 105 -9.72 -5.44 10.94
N ALA A 106 -10.49 -4.99 9.95
CA ALA A 106 -11.18 -3.70 10.02
C ALA A 106 -12.22 -3.65 11.14
N LEU A 107 -12.83 -4.79 11.52
CA LEU A 107 -13.72 -4.88 12.70
C LEU A 107 -12.93 -4.78 14.01
N LEU A 108 -11.71 -5.35 14.04
CA LEU A 108 -10.86 -5.37 15.21
C LEU A 108 -10.14 -4.04 15.46
N ASP A 109 -9.98 -3.20 14.44
CA ASP A 109 -9.18 -1.96 14.52
C ASP A 109 -9.60 -1.04 15.66
N LYS A 110 -10.91 -0.83 15.85
CA LYS A 110 -11.42 0.06 16.92
C LYS A 110 -11.02 -0.41 18.32
N LYS A 111 -10.89 -1.72 18.55
CA LYS A 111 -10.60 -2.30 19.87
C LYS A 111 -9.11 -2.57 20.08
N TYR A 112 -8.40 -2.90 19.00
CA TYR A 112 -7.02 -3.36 19.05
C TYR A 112 -6.05 -2.46 18.29
N ASP A 113 -6.45 -1.26 17.84
CA ASP A 113 -5.58 -0.29 17.17
C ASP A 113 -4.70 -0.94 16.08
N VAL A 114 -5.33 -1.72 15.19
CA VAL A 114 -4.65 -2.50 14.14
C VAL A 114 -3.79 -1.56 13.28
N ALA A 115 -4.29 -0.36 12.97
CA ALA A 115 -3.54 0.66 12.25
C ALA A 115 -2.27 1.13 12.99
N ASP A 116 -2.28 1.35 14.32
CA ASP A 116 -1.06 1.73 15.06
C ASP A 116 -0.07 0.56 15.15
N LYS A 117 -0.56 -0.68 15.23
CA LYS A 117 0.30 -1.87 15.16
C LYS A 117 0.97 -1.99 13.79
N PHE A 118 0.24 -1.73 12.70
CA PHE A 118 0.80 -1.62 11.35
C PHE A 118 1.90 -0.57 11.28
N ILE A 119 1.65 0.63 11.79
CA ILE A 119 2.66 1.70 11.82
C ILE A 119 3.92 1.23 12.56
N LYS A 120 3.78 0.62 13.75
CA LYS A 120 4.93 0.16 14.55
C LYS A 120 5.75 -0.92 13.84
N VAL A 121 5.08 -1.88 13.18
CA VAL A 121 5.76 -2.89 12.36
C VAL A 121 6.48 -2.22 11.20
N MET A 122 5.83 -1.27 10.51
CA MET A 122 6.45 -0.53 9.42
C MET A 122 7.62 0.34 9.87
N VAL A 123 7.60 0.92 11.08
CA VAL A 123 8.75 1.63 11.66
C VAL A 123 9.94 0.70 11.80
N PHE A 124 9.72 -0.50 12.33
CA PHE A 124 10.77 -1.52 12.47
C PHE A 124 11.35 -1.90 11.09
N LEU A 125 10.50 -2.31 10.14
CA LEU A 125 10.93 -2.72 8.81
C LEU A 125 11.63 -1.58 8.04
N THR A 126 11.11 -0.35 8.15
CA THR A 126 11.69 0.81 7.46
C THR A 126 13.05 1.18 8.06
N THR A 127 13.16 1.22 9.39
CA THR A 127 14.44 1.49 10.06
C THR A 127 15.50 0.45 9.66
N TRP A 128 15.14 -0.83 9.68
CA TRP A 128 16.04 -1.91 9.26
C TRP A 128 16.47 -1.77 7.79
N SER A 129 15.52 -1.44 6.91
CA SER A 129 15.81 -1.21 5.50
C SER A 129 16.75 -0.02 5.27
N LEU A 130 16.59 1.07 6.04
CA LEU A 130 17.43 2.25 5.93
C LEU A 130 18.87 1.95 6.37
N ILE A 131 19.05 1.18 7.46
CA ILE A 131 20.36 0.71 7.90
C ILE A 131 21.00 -0.13 6.79
N THR A 132 20.26 -1.11 6.25
CA THR A 132 20.77 -1.99 5.17
C THR A 132 21.09 -1.19 3.90
N PHE A 133 20.26 -0.21 3.54
CA PHE A 133 20.47 0.68 2.40
C PHE A 133 21.74 1.52 2.56
N VAL A 134 21.98 2.11 3.73
CA VAL A 134 23.21 2.88 3.99
C VAL A 134 24.43 1.97 3.93
N LEU A 135 24.39 0.81 4.60
CA LEU A 135 25.50 -0.15 4.59
C LEU A 135 25.84 -0.62 3.18
N PHE A 136 24.83 -0.94 2.36
CA PHE A 136 25.02 -1.36 0.97
C PHE A 136 25.75 -0.30 0.14
N ASN A 137 25.34 0.97 0.27
CA ASN A 137 25.89 2.05 -0.55
C ASN A 137 27.24 2.57 -0.04
N VAL A 138 27.55 2.43 1.26
CA VAL A 138 28.83 2.86 1.85
C VAL A 138 29.88 1.76 1.85
N SER A 139 29.47 0.50 2.02
CA SER A 139 30.35 -0.66 2.10
C SER A 139 29.81 -1.81 1.24
N PRO A 140 30.03 -1.78 -0.10
CA PRO A 140 29.57 -2.86 -0.98
C PRO A 140 30.14 -4.23 -0.63
N SER A 141 31.31 -4.29 0.03
CA SER A 141 31.89 -5.55 0.53
C SER A 141 31.03 -6.23 1.60
N PHE A 142 30.22 -5.48 2.36
CA PHE A 142 29.25 -6.08 3.29
C PHE A 142 28.22 -6.96 2.57
N VAL A 143 27.80 -6.53 1.38
CA VAL A 143 26.79 -7.22 0.57
C VAL A 143 27.27 -8.61 0.14
N SER A 144 28.57 -8.75 -0.15
CA SER A 144 29.11 -10.00 -0.64
C SER A 144 29.05 -11.12 0.41
N MET A 145 29.01 -10.77 1.70
CA MET A 145 28.91 -11.68 2.85
C MET A 145 27.48 -12.11 3.18
N LEU A 146 26.46 -11.43 2.64
CA LEU A 146 25.07 -11.72 2.97
C LEU A 146 24.54 -12.96 2.24
N PRO A 147 23.57 -13.69 2.84
CA PRO A 147 22.82 -14.73 2.16
C PRO A 147 22.18 -14.21 0.87
N ARG A 148 22.19 -15.04 -0.17
CA ARG A 148 21.68 -14.70 -1.49
C ARG A 148 20.52 -15.60 -1.89
N PHE A 149 19.58 -15.06 -2.65
CA PHE A 149 18.53 -15.83 -3.29
C PHE A 149 18.23 -15.25 -4.68
N VAL A 150 17.48 -16.01 -5.47
CA VAL A 150 17.08 -15.64 -6.83
C VAL A 150 15.57 -15.48 -6.86
N ASN A 151 15.10 -14.44 -7.54
CA ASN A 151 13.67 -14.22 -7.71
C ASN A 151 13.13 -14.95 -8.97
N THR A 152 11.80 -14.99 -9.14
CA THR A 152 11.10 -15.62 -10.26
C THR A 152 11.44 -14.99 -11.62
N SER A 153 12.03 -13.78 -11.62
CA SER A 153 12.53 -13.08 -12.81
C SER A 153 14.05 -13.26 -12.98
N ASN A 154 14.65 -14.26 -12.32
CA ASN A 154 16.06 -14.60 -12.38
C ASN A 154 17.04 -13.50 -11.94
N ASN A 155 16.58 -12.56 -11.08
CA ASN A 155 17.42 -11.53 -10.48
C ASN A 155 17.98 -12.00 -9.14
N TYR A 156 19.25 -11.68 -8.90
CA TYR A 156 19.96 -12.00 -7.65
C TYR A 156 19.79 -10.91 -6.60
N PHE A 157 19.47 -11.32 -5.38
CA PHE A 157 19.33 -10.44 -4.22
C PHE A 157 20.17 -10.93 -3.06
N ALA A 158 20.74 -9.98 -2.31
CA ALA A 158 21.30 -10.20 -0.98
C ALA A 158 20.25 -9.86 0.07
N THR A 159 20.20 -10.57 1.20
CA THR A 159 19.21 -10.32 2.25
C THR A 159 19.78 -10.26 3.65
N THR A 160 19.20 -9.38 4.46
CA THR A 160 19.37 -9.31 5.92
C THR A 160 18.12 -9.81 6.64
N ILE A 161 17.33 -10.68 6.00
CA ILE A 161 16.03 -11.21 6.44
C ILE A 161 14.91 -10.16 6.42
N PHE A 162 15.14 -8.97 6.98
CA PHE A 162 14.16 -7.86 7.03
C PHE A 162 14.46 -6.73 6.03
N SER A 163 15.40 -6.94 5.13
CA SER A 163 15.62 -6.10 3.95
C SER A 163 16.36 -6.91 2.90
N SER A 164 16.11 -6.63 1.63
CA SER A 164 16.83 -7.26 0.52
C SER A 164 17.25 -6.21 -0.51
N THR A 165 18.41 -6.41 -1.10
CA THR A 165 19.00 -5.48 -2.08
C THR A 165 19.45 -6.25 -3.32
N PRO A 166 19.14 -5.76 -4.54
CA PRO A 166 19.59 -6.40 -5.77
C PRO A 166 21.11 -6.34 -5.89
N ILE A 167 21.73 -7.42 -6.38
CA ILE A 167 23.19 -7.54 -6.54
C ILE A 167 23.65 -7.07 -7.92
N ASN A 168 22.82 -7.27 -8.96
CA ASN A 168 23.19 -7.08 -10.37
C ASN A 168 22.26 -6.10 -11.12
N GLN A 169 21.46 -5.29 -10.42
CA GLN A 169 20.55 -4.35 -11.09
C GLN A 169 21.21 -2.99 -11.31
N ASN A 170 20.82 -2.33 -12.40
CA ASN A 170 21.25 -0.99 -12.77
C ASN A 170 21.12 -0.05 -11.57
N VAL A 171 22.28 0.41 -11.12
CA VAL A 171 22.44 1.42 -10.08
C VAL A 171 21.84 2.72 -10.61
N LEU A 172 20.77 3.21 -9.98
CA LEU A 172 20.13 4.45 -10.40
C LEU A 172 20.90 5.62 -9.78
N TYR A 173 21.58 6.42 -10.61
CA TYR A 173 22.41 7.56 -10.19
C TYR A 173 23.55 7.20 -9.22
N GLY A 174 24.16 6.01 -9.35
CA GLY A 174 25.25 5.60 -8.46
C GLY A 174 24.81 4.98 -7.11
N PHE A 175 23.49 4.90 -6.84
CA PHE A 175 22.94 4.23 -5.65
C PHE A 175 21.97 3.09 -5.99
N SER A 176 21.98 2.02 -5.20
CA SER A 176 20.91 1.01 -5.25
C SER A 176 19.65 1.57 -4.62
N ARG A 177 18.48 1.28 -5.20
CA ARG A 177 17.19 1.71 -4.65
C ARG A 177 16.82 0.89 -3.41
N ASN A 178 16.11 1.49 -2.45
CA ASN A 178 15.61 0.77 -1.28
C ASN A 178 14.29 0.04 -1.59
N HIS A 179 14.30 -1.28 -1.50
CA HIS A 179 13.12 -2.14 -1.66
C HIS A 179 12.50 -2.52 -0.30
N GLY A 180 13.22 -2.35 0.81
CA GLY A 180 12.89 -2.97 2.09
C GLY A 180 12.73 -4.49 1.93
N ILE A 181 11.61 -5.04 2.40
CA ILE A 181 11.24 -6.44 2.18
C ILE A 181 10.48 -6.68 0.88
N PHE A 182 10.08 -5.62 0.17
CA PHE A 182 9.10 -5.68 -0.92
C PHE A 182 9.74 -5.99 -2.27
N ARG A 183 8.97 -6.58 -3.19
CA ARG A 183 9.45 -6.96 -4.53
C ARG A 183 10.08 -5.80 -5.30
N GLU A 184 9.54 -4.60 -5.12
CA GLU A 184 9.98 -3.39 -5.80
C GLU A 184 9.86 -2.14 -4.93
N PRO A 185 10.61 -1.06 -5.23
CA PRO A 185 10.56 0.18 -4.45
C PRO A 185 9.20 0.89 -4.56
N GLY A 186 8.50 0.72 -5.69
CA GLY A 186 7.16 1.24 -5.90
C GLY A 186 6.14 0.61 -4.95
N VAL A 187 6.30 -0.68 -4.64
CA VAL A 187 5.48 -1.37 -3.63
C VAL A 187 5.82 -0.89 -2.23
N PHE A 188 7.11 -0.79 -1.88
CA PHE A 188 7.52 -0.30 -0.55
C PHE A 188 6.94 1.10 -0.25
N MET A 189 6.98 1.98 -1.24
CA MET A 189 6.36 3.31 -1.20
C MET A 189 4.88 3.26 -0.79
N ILE A 190 4.09 2.30 -1.27
CA ILE A 190 2.66 2.18 -0.92
C ILE A 190 2.49 1.98 0.58
N PHE A 191 3.29 1.10 1.19
CA PHE A 191 3.22 0.85 2.63
C PHE A 191 3.72 2.05 3.46
N LEU A 192 4.71 2.79 2.96
CA LEU A 192 5.20 4.01 3.62
C LEU A 192 4.14 5.13 3.58
N ILE A 193 3.47 5.34 2.45
CA ILE A 193 2.37 6.31 2.31
C ILE A 193 1.19 5.89 3.19
N ALA A 194 0.80 4.62 3.18
CA ALA A 194 -0.25 4.10 4.06
C ALA A 194 0.09 4.35 5.53
N SER A 195 1.35 4.11 5.93
CA SER A 195 1.82 4.37 7.30
C SER A 195 1.73 5.85 7.69
N LEU A 196 2.12 6.75 6.78
CA LEU A 196 1.97 8.20 6.99
C LEU A 196 0.49 8.58 7.14
N LEU A 197 -0.39 8.10 6.26
CA LEU A 197 -1.82 8.39 6.34
C LEU A 197 -2.44 7.89 7.64
N PHE A 198 -2.12 6.67 8.08
CA PHE A 198 -2.58 6.17 9.38
C PHE A 198 -2.04 7.00 10.55
N GLU A 199 -0.77 7.39 10.53
CA GLU A 199 -0.15 8.20 11.58
C GLU A 199 -0.80 9.60 11.69
N PHE A 200 -1.33 10.15 10.59
CA PHE A 200 -2.05 11.42 10.58
C PHE A 200 -3.55 11.32 10.86
N LYS A 201 -4.17 10.16 10.60
CA LYS A 201 -5.60 9.93 10.85
C LYS A 201 -5.91 9.39 12.25
N LYS A 202 -4.92 8.86 12.97
CA LYS A 202 -5.09 8.36 14.34
C LYS A 202 -5.59 9.44 15.30
N THR A 203 -6.29 9.02 16.34
CA THR A 203 -6.67 9.91 17.44
C THR A 203 -5.45 10.22 18.30
N GLY A 204 -4.99 11.47 18.28
CA GLY A 204 -3.85 11.94 19.09
C GLY A 204 -2.77 12.63 18.24
N LYS A 205 -1.68 13.03 18.89
CA LYS A 205 -0.58 13.73 18.20
C LYS A 205 0.25 12.72 17.35
N PRO A 206 0.50 13.02 16.07
CA PRO A 206 1.46 12.28 15.27
C PRO A 206 2.85 12.30 15.91
N LYS A 207 3.58 11.19 15.86
CA LYS A 207 4.94 11.06 16.37
C LYS A 207 5.91 11.47 15.27
N HIS A 208 6.61 12.58 15.47
CA HIS A 208 7.56 13.13 14.51
C HIS A 208 8.67 12.13 14.11
N SER A 209 9.19 11.34 15.06
CA SER A 209 10.21 10.34 14.77
C SER A 209 9.75 9.30 13.73
N ARG A 210 8.50 8.84 13.81
CA ARG A 210 7.93 7.89 12.84
C ARG A 210 7.77 8.51 11.46
N ILE A 211 7.29 9.75 11.42
CA ILE A 211 7.12 10.51 10.17
C ILE A 211 8.47 10.67 9.47
N VAL A 212 9.52 11.07 10.20
CA VAL A 212 10.87 11.21 9.64
C VAL A 212 11.36 9.89 9.08
N ILE A 213 11.22 8.78 9.80
CA ILE A 213 11.60 7.44 9.33
C ILE A 213 10.90 7.10 8.01
N PHE A 214 9.59 7.36 7.89
CA PHE A 214 8.85 7.06 6.67
C PHE A 214 9.22 7.98 5.50
N ILE A 215 9.49 9.27 5.75
CA ILE A 215 9.95 10.20 4.72
C ILE A 215 11.34 9.77 4.20
N LEU A 216 12.28 9.46 5.10
CA LEU A 216 13.60 8.95 4.71
C LEU A 216 13.48 7.64 3.93
N GLY A 217 12.61 6.74 4.37
CA GLY A 217 12.24 5.53 3.63
C GLY A 217 11.78 5.85 2.21
N LEU A 218 10.82 6.77 2.05
CA LEU A 218 10.27 7.16 0.75
C LEU A 218 11.35 7.73 -0.18
N LEU A 219 12.19 8.63 0.33
CA LEU A 219 13.29 9.21 -0.43
C LEU A 219 14.27 8.11 -0.90
N SER A 220 14.60 7.15 -0.03
CA SER A 220 15.52 6.05 -0.36
C SER A 220 14.98 5.08 -1.42
N THR A 221 13.66 5.05 -1.68
CA THR A 221 13.09 4.21 -2.75
C THR A 221 13.45 4.70 -4.16
N GLY A 222 13.76 5.99 -4.32
CA GLY A 222 13.95 6.62 -5.63
C GLY A 222 12.75 6.47 -6.57
N SER A 223 11.54 6.24 -6.05
CA SER A 223 10.32 6.10 -6.87
C SER A 223 9.75 7.47 -7.28
N SER A 224 9.63 7.75 -8.59
CA SER A 224 9.01 9.00 -9.07
C SER A 224 7.57 9.15 -8.56
N ALA A 225 6.78 8.06 -8.59
CA ALA A 225 5.42 8.06 -8.03
C ALA A 225 5.43 8.30 -6.50
N GLY A 226 6.48 7.84 -5.81
CA GLY A 226 6.64 8.01 -4.38
C GLY A 226 6.95 9.44 -4.00
N LEU A 227 7.78 10.12 -4.79
CA LEU A 227 8.07 11.54 -4.60
C LEU A 227 6.84 12.41 -4.89
N ILE A 228 6.10 12.13 -5.96
CA ILE A 228 4.83 12.84 -6.26
C ILE A 228 3.83 12.66 -5.11
N SER A 229 3.65 11.43 -4.64
CA SER A 229 2.74 11.15 -3.54
C SER A 229 3.21 11.78 -2.22
N LEU A 230 4.53 11.81 -1.97
CA LEU A 230 5.12 12.50 -0.83
C LEU A 230 4.82 14.01 -0.89
N VAL A 231 4.98 14.66 -2.05
CA VAL A 231 4.63 16.07 -2.21
C VAL A 231 3.16 16.31 -1.85
N LEU A 232 2.24 15.47 -2.33
CA LEU A 232 0.82 15.61 -1.98
C LEU A 232 0.57 15.39 -0.48
N VAL A 233 1.24 14.43 0.16
CA VAL A 233 1.19 14.23 1.62
C VAL A 233 1.69 15.48 2.35
N LEU A 234 2.81 16.07 1.90
CA LEU A 234 3.36 17.28 2.50
C LEU A 234 2.42 18.48 2.33
N VAL A 235 1.85 18.67 1.14
CA VAL A 235 0.83 19.71 0.88
C VAL A 235 -0.37 19.52 1.81
N TYR A 236 -0.84 18.29 1.97
CA TYR A 236 -1.93 17.97 2.90
C TYR A 236 -1.59 18.39 4.35
N LEU A 237 -0.38 18.11 4.80
CA LEU A 237 0.06 18.49 6.14
C LEU A 237 0.16 20.00 6.33
N ILE A 238 0.78 20.69 5.36
CA ILE A 238 0.94 22.15 5.38
C ILE A 238 -0.42 22.84 5.41
N LEU A 239 -1.35 22.41 4.57
CA LEU A 239 -2.65 23.06 4.46
C LEU A 239 -3.56 22.75 5.67
N PHE A 240 -3.62 21.49 6.10
CA PHE A 240 -4.71 21.03 6.97
C PHE A 240 -4.32 20.53 8.35
N LYS A 241 -3.04 20.21 8.62
CA LYS A 241 -2.64 19.59 9.90
C LYS A 241 -1.62 20.42 10.71
N LEU A 242 -0.78 21.22 10.06
CA LEU A 242 0.28 21.97 10.74
C LEU A 242 -0.15 23.37 11.18
N GLU A 243 0.43 23.80 12.31
CA GLU A 243 0.41 25.19 12.77
C GLU A 243 1.36 26.07 11.94
N LEU A 244 1.03 27.37 11.80
CA LEU A 244 1.71 28.30 10.90
C LEU A 244 3.25 28.27 10.97
N LYS A 245 3.82 28.21 12.18
CA LYS A 245 5.28 28.18 12.42
C LYS A 245 5.99 26.97 11.81
N HIS A 246 5.32 25.82 11.69
CA HIS A 246 5.89 24.62 11.09
C HIS A 246 5.66 24.55 9.58
N LYS A 247 4.73 25.37 9.05
CA LYS A 247 4.46 25.43 7.61
C LYS A 247 5.66 25.95 6.84
N MET A 248 6.39 26.95 7.35
CA MET A 248 7.57 27.49 6.67
C MET A 248 8.69 26.46 6.51
N ILE A 249 9.02 25.72 7.58
CA ILE A 249 10.05 24.67 7.55
C ILE A 249 9.64 23.55 6.59
N LEU A 250 8.37 23.12 6.62
CA LEU A 250 7.90 22.07 5.74
C LEU A 250 7.79 22.53 4.28
N SER A 251 7.41 23.78 4.03
CA SER A 251 7.45 24.39 2.69
C SER A 251 8.86 24.46 2.15
N MET A 252 9.87 24.74 2.99
CA MET A 252 11.27 24.64 2.60
C MET A 252 11.66 23.20 2.28
N VAL A 253 11.20 22.21 3.05
CA VAL A 253 11.43 20.79 2.72
C VAL A 253 10.76 20.40 1.40
N VAL A 254 9.53 20.84 1.14
CA VAL A 254 8.84 20.62 -0.15
C VAL A 254 9.62 21.26 -1.29
N LEU A 255 10.09 22.50 -1.11
CA LEU A 255 10.87 23.24 -2.10
C LEU A 255 12.22 22.56 -2.36
N VAL A 256 12.95 22.15 -1.31
CA VAL A 256 14.20 21.41 -1.43
C VAL A 256 13.98 20.05 -2.07
N THR A 257 12.94 19.31 -1.69
CA THR A 257 12.58 18.02 -2.31
C THR A 257 12.20 18.22 -3.77
N GLY A 258 11.50 19.30 -4.10
CA GLY A 258 11.12 19.68 -5.46
C GLY A 258 12.33 20.08 -6.31
N ILE A 259 13.27 20.84 -5.76
CA ILE A 259 14.54 21.21 -6.41
C ILE A 259 15.42 19.97 -6.59
N PHE A 260 15.50 19.09 -5.59
CA PHE A 260 16.23 17.84 -5.68
C PHE A 260 15.59 16.93 -6.73
N ALA A 261 14.27 16.79 -6.74
CA ALA A 261 13.56 16.07 -7.80
C ALA A 261 13.83 16.71 -9.18
N TYR A 262 13.71 18.02 -9.32
CA TYR A 262 13.99 18.71 -10.58
C TYR A 262 15.44 18.53 -11.04
N ARG A 263 16.42 18.61 -10.13
CA ARG A 263 17.84 18.46 -10.43
C ARG A 263 18.24 17.04 -10.78
N TYR A 264 17.62 16.04 -10.14
CA TYR A 264 17.92 14.62 -10.37
C TYR A 264 17.11 14.01 -11.51
N PHE A 265 15.88 14.47 -11.74
CA PHE A 265 15.06 14.02 -12.87
C PHE A 265 15.27 14.85 -14.14
N GLY A 266 15.69 16.12 -14.03
CA GLY A 266 16.00 17.01 -15.17
C GLY A 266 14.91 17.12 -16.23
N GLU A 267 15.12 17.98 -17.23
CA GLU A 267 14.31 17.87 -18.45
C GLU A 267 14.58 16.54 -19.16
N SER A 268 15.82 16.03 -19.13
CA SER A 268 16.22 14.85 -19.91
C SER A 268 15.63 13.52 -19.43
N ALA A 269 15.44 13.28 -18.12
CA ALA A 269 14.86 12.01 -17.65
C ALA A 269 13.32 12.03 -17.68
N VAL A 270 12.70 13.19 -17.47
CA VAL A 270 11.25 13.36 -17.70
C VAL A 270 10.94 13.31 -19.20
N ALA A 271 11.70 14.02 -20.03
CA ALA A 271 11.62 13.92 -21.48
C ALA A 271 11.88 12.49 -21.92
N ALA A 272 12.90 11.79 -21.42
CA ALA A 272 13.11 10.37 -21.74
C ALA A 272 11.86 9.52 -21.42
N LYS A 273 11.18 9.72 -20.29
CA LYS A 273 9.92 8.99 -20.00
C LYS A 273 8.76 9.31 -20.96
N LEU A 274 8.77 10.47 -21.59
CA LEU A 274 7.74 10.94 -22.52
C LEU A 274 8.14 10.73 -24.00
N THR A 275 9.44 10.59 -24.29
CA THR A 275 9.99 10.40 -25.62
C THR A 275 9.83 8.94 -26.03
N TYR A 276 9.02 8.74 -27.06
CA TYR A 276 8.80 7.45 -27.71
C TYR A 276 10.13 6.79 -28.07
N GLY A 277 10.30 5.51 -27.70
CA GLY A 277 11.50 4.72 -28.01
C GLY A 277 12.64 4.79 -26.98
N SER A 278 12.50 5.55 -25.88
CA SER A 278 13.51 5.52 -24.81
C SER A 278 13.37 4.30 -23.89
N ASN A 279 14.45 3.90 -23.22
CA ASN A 279 14.44 2.85 -22.19
C ASN A 279 13.50 3.15 -21.01
N SER A 280 13.13 4.42 -20.79
CA SER A 280 12.24 4.83 -19.69
C SER A 280 10.78 5.02 -20.12
N TYR A 281 10.50 5.06 -21.42
CA TYR A 281 9.17 5.23 -22.01
C TYR A 281 8.23 4.07 -21.65
N GLY A 282 8.77 2.84 -21.62
CA GLY A 282 8.00 1.63 -21.30
C GLY A 282 7.23 1.71 -19.98
N SER A 283 7.80 2.34 -18.94
CA SER A 283 7.16 2.48 -17.63
C SER A 283 6.01 3.51 -17.59
N PHE A 284 6.06 4.53 -18.44
CA PHE A 284 4.94 5.47 -18.60
C PHE A 284 3.84 4.83 -19.46
N TYR A 285 4.24 4.24 -20.59
CA TYR A 285 3.34 3.56 -21.51
C TYR A 285 2.55 2.44 -20.82
N THR A 286 3.19 1.57 -20.02
CA THR A 286 2.48 0.51 -19.26
C THR A 286 1.40 1.07 -18.34
N ARG A 287 1.69 2.16 -17.62
CA ARG A 287 0.71 2.81 -16.72
C ARG A 287 -0.42 3.49 -17.50
N PHE A 288 -0.14 4.08 -18.65
CA PHE A 288 -1.17 4.66 -19.51
C PHE A 288 -2.06 3.58 -20.14
N MET A 289 -1.47 2.48 -20.58
CA MET A 289 -2.21 1.33 -21.11
C MET A 289 -3.03 0.63 -20.02
N SER A 290 -2.51 0.51 -18.79
CA SER A 290 -3.27 -0.03 -17.66
C SER A 290 -4.46 0.87 -17.29
N LEU A 291 -4.38 2.19 -17.52
CA LEU A 291 -5.53 3.08 -17.38
C LEU A 291 -6.59 2.81 -18.47
N THR A 292 -6.19 2.94 -19.73
CA THR A 292 -7.11 2.95 -20.87
C THR A 292 -7.72 1.58 -21.15
N LYS A 293 -6.91 0.50 -21.17
CA LYS A 293 -7.39 -0.86 -21.45
C LYS A 293 -8.31 -1.39 -20.34
N ASN A 294 -8.00 -1.15 -19.06
CA ASN A 294 -8.89 -1.58 -17.97
C ASN A 294 -10.26 -0.89 -18.05
N LEU A 295 -10.30 0.41 -18.37
CA LEU A 295 -11.57 1.11 -18.54
C LEU A 295 -12.37 0.55 -19.72
N LYS A 296 -11.73 0.32 -20.86
CA LYS A 296 -12.37 -0.29 -22.03
C LYS A 296 -12.98 -1.65 -21.67
N ILE A 297 -12.18 -2.55 -21.08
CA ILE A 297 -12.64 -3.89 -20.67
C ILE A 297 -13.78 -3.82 -19.66
N ALA A 298 -13.73 -2.86 -18.71
CA ALA A 298 -14.77 -2.67 -17.71
C ALA A 298 -16.11 -2.23 -18.33
N PHE A 299 -16.09 -1.39 -19.36
CA PHE A 299 -17.31 -1.00 -20.08
C PHE A 299 -17.83 -2.08 -21.02
N GLU A 300 -16.95 -2.91 -21.58
CA GLU A 300 -17.34 -4.09 -22.38
C GLU A 300 -17.91 -5.22 -21.51
N ASN A 301 -17.47 -5.34 -20.25
CA ASN A 301 -17.86 -6.41 -19.32
C ASN A 301 -18.39 -5.86 -17.98
N PRO A 302 -19.48 -5.08 -17.97
CA PRO A 302 -19.84 -4.25 -16.82
C PRO A 302 -20.35 -4.99 -15.59
N LEU A 303 -20.90 -6.20 -15.74
CA LEU A 303 -21.55 -6.94 -14.65
C LEU A 303 -20.56 -7.72 -13.80
N PHE A 304 -19.96 -8.76 -14.37
CA PHE A 304 -19.09 -9.69 -13.66
C PHE A 304 -17.63 -9.61 -14.10
N GLY A 305 -17.29 -8.60 -14.91
CA GLY A 305 -15.94 -8.40 -15.42
C GLY A 305 -15.47 -9.51 -16.35
N TYR A 306 -14.22 -9.36 -16.80
CA TYR A 306 -13.58 -10.23 -17.78
C TYR A 306 -12.82 -11.42 -17.15
N GLY A 307 -12.79 -11.51 -15.82
CA GLY A 307 -11.97 -12.48 -15.11
C GLY A 307 -10.53 -12.00 -14.92
N ARG A 308 -10.02 -12.16 -13.70
CA ARG A 308 -8.73 -11.60 -13.29
C ARG A 308 -7.54 -12.22 -14.01
N TYR A 309 -7.56 -13.53 -14.23
CA TYR A 309 -6.43 -14.27 -14.78
C TYR A 309 -6.39 -14.18 -16.30
N ARG A 310 -7.57 -14.08 -16.92
CA ARG A 310 -7.76 -13.71 -18.31
C ARG A 310 -7.22 -12.33 -18.63
N LEU A 311 -7.34 -11.35 -17.74
CA LEU A 311 -6.72 -10.03 -17.94
C LEU A 311 -5.21 -10.11 -18.19
N TYR A 312 -4.49 -11.00 -17.48
CA TYR A 312 -3.06 -11.22 -17.70
C TYR A 312 -2.77 -11.96 -19.01
N GLY A 313 -3.72 -12.75 -19.52
CA GLY A 313 -3.63 -13.42 -20.83
C GLY A 313 -4.07 -12.56 -22.03
N THR A 314 -4.74 -11.42 -21.81
CA THR A 314 -5.14 -10.50 -22.90
C THR A 314 -3.96 -9.74 -23.49
N GLN A 315 -4.19 -9.01 -24.59
CA GLN A 315 -3.26 -8.09 -25.27
C GLN A 315 -2.55 -7.05 -24.36
N LEU A 316 -2.80 -7.03 -23.06
CA LEU A 316 -1.95 -6.36 -22.06
C LEU A 316 -0.60 -7.06 -21.87
N ALA A 317 -0.49 -8.38 -22.10
CA ALA A 317 0.78 -9.11 -22.10
C ALA A 317 1.37 -9.32 -23.52
N ALA A 318 0.58 -9.04 -24.58
CA ALA A 318 0.96 -9.29 -25.97
C ALA A 318 1.58 -8.08 -26.69
N ASP A 319 1.56 -6.88 -26.11
CA ASP A 319 2.30 -5.71 -26.63
C ASP A 319 3.80 -5.86 -26.27
N ARG A 320 4.42 -6.93 -26.78
CA ARG A 320 5.83 -7.32 -26.61
C ARG A 320 6.82 -6.30 -27.18
N ILE A 321 6.33 -5.29 -27.90
CA ILE A 321 7.16 -4.23 -28.49
C ILE A 321 7.83 -3.37 -27.39
N TYR A 322 7.23 -3.25 -26.20
CA TYR A 322 7.72 -2.37 -25.12
C TYR A 322 7.93 -3.04 -23.76
N SER A 323 7.93 -4.37 -23.69
CA SER A 323 7.98 -5.11 -22.42
C SER A 323 6.86 -4.69 -21.46
N ALA A 324 5.71 -4.29 -22.01
CA ALA A 324 4.55 -3.92 -21.24
C ALA A 324 3.81 -5.19 -20.84
N THR A 325 4.19 -5.82 -19.73
CA THR A 325 3.61 -7.08 -19.26
C THR A 325 2.71 -6.91 -18.04
N ASP A 326 2.78 -5.76 -17.36
CA ASP A 326 2.24 -5.62 -16.02
C ASP A 326 1.07 -4.63 -15.97
N ASN A 327 -0.10 -5.13 -15.59
CA ASN A 327 -1.24 -4.32 -15.24
C ASN A 327 -1.07 -3.81 -13.81
N THR A 328 -0.71 -2.54 -13.65
CA THR A 328 -0.26 -1.94 -12.37
C THR A 328 -1.33 -1.12 -11.64
N ASN A 329 -2.56 -1.04 -12.15
CA ASN A 329 -3.59 -0.17 -11.57
C ASN A 329 -4.60 -0.96 -10.73
N THR A 330 -4.33 -1.14 -9.44
CA THR A 330 -5.20 -1.92 -8.52
C THR A 330 -6.67 -1.51 -8.62
N LEU A 331 -6.94 -0.21 -8.73
CA LEU A 331 -8.30 0.33 -8.75
C LEU A 331 -9.03 -0.12 -10.00
N LEU A 332 -8.46 0.14 -11.18
CA LEU A 332 -9.10 -0.15 -12.46
C LEU A 332 -9.09 -1.64 -12.80
N ILE A 333 -8.12 -2.39 -12.28
CA ILE A 333 -8.15 -3.86 -12.29
C ILE A 333 -9.43 -4.37 -11.64
N GLY A 334 -9.87 -3.77 -10.51
CA GLY A 334 -11.11 -4.17 -9.85
C GLY A 334 -12.33 -4.01 -10.75
N PHE A 335 -12.42 -2.91 -11.51
CA PHE A 335 -13.48 -2.66 -12.48
C PHE A 335 -13.44 -3.66 -13.65
N ALA A 336 -12.26 -3.88 -14.23
CA ALA A 336 -12.10 -4.75 -15.40
C ALA A 336 -12.27 -6.24 -15.05
N ALA A 337 -11.73 -6.67 -13.91
CA ALA A 337 -11.69 -8.08 -13.53
C ALA A 337 -13.03 -8.57 -12.99
N TYR A 338 -13.72 -7.77 -12.18
CA TYR A 338 -14.89 -8.20 -11.39
C TYR A 338 -16.16 -7.38 -11.66
N GLY A 339 -16.12 -6.46 -12.63
CA GLY A 339 -17.24 -5.62 -13.04
C GLY A 339 -17.34 -4.29 -12.30
N LEU A 340 -18.22 -3.43 -12.82
CA LEU A 340 -18.40 -2.06 -12.34
C LEU A 340 -18.84 -2.02 -10.88
N LEU A 341 -19.69 -2.95 -10.44
CA LEU A 341 -20.18 -2.98 -9.07
C LEU A 341 -19.05 -3.18 -8.06
N PHE A 342 -18.11 -4.10 -8.34
CA PHE A 342 -16.94 -4.30 -7.48
C PHE A 342 -16.07 -3.03 -7.43
N GLY A 343 -15.80 -2.46 -8.61
CA GLY A 343 -15.03 -1.22 -8.73
C GLY A 343 -15.65 -0.06 -7.95
N PHE A 344 -16.96 0.16 -8.09
CA PHE A 344 -17.65 1.23 -7.36
C PHE A 344 -17.66 1.00 -5.85
N VAL A 345 -17.89 -0.22 -5.37
CA VAL A 345 -17.89 -0.50 -3.92
C VAL A 345 -16.52 -0.22 -3.31
N THR A 346 -15.44 -0.68 -3.96
CA THR A 346 -14.07 -0.41 -3.50
C THR A 346 -13.73 1.09 -3.55
N LEU A 347 -14.12 1.78 -4.62
CA LEU A 347 -13.95 3.23 -4.78
C LEU A 347 -14.69 4.02 -3.69
N ILE A 348 -15.94 3.66 -3.40
CA ILE A 348 -16.73 4.24 -2.30
C ILE A 348 -16.03 4.01 -0.96
N GLY A 349 -15.46 2.83 -0.73
CA GLY A 349 -14.65 2.54 0.45
C GLY A 349 -13.48 3.52 0.60
N LEU A 350 -12.72 3.75 -0.46
CA LEU A 350 -11.59 4.69 -0.46
C LEU A 350 -12.04 6.14 -0.26
N LEU A 351 -13.10 6.58 -0.92
CA LEU A 351 -13.67 7.93 -0.75
C LEU A 351 -14.11 8.15 0.69
N LYS A 352 -14.82 7.17 1.27
CA LYS A 352 -15.25 7.24 2.67
C LYS A 352 -14.07 7.27 3.62
N TYR A 353 -13.09 6.38 3.43
CA TYR A 353 -11.85 6.38 4.23
C TYR A 353 -11.16 7.74 4.19
N SER A 354 -11.06 8.34 3.01
CA SER A 354 -10.44 9.65 2.82
C SER A 354 -11.14 10.74 3.63
N ALA A 355 -12.47 10.68 3.74
CA ALA A 355 -13.27 11.62 4.51
C ALA A 355 -13.28 11.38 6.03
N ILE A 356 -12.87 10.21 6.52
CA ILE A 356 -12.88 9.90 7.97
C ILE A 356 -12.05 10.93 8.74
N ASN A 357 -12.66 11.52 9.77
CA ASN A 357 -12.06 12.50 10.69
C ASN A 357 -11.55 13.78 10.01
N GLU A 358 -11.92 14.03 8.75
CA GLU A 358 -11.58 15.28 8.08
C GLU A 358 -12.63 16.37 8.35
N LYS A 359 -12.15 17.60 8.51
CA LYS A 359 -13.00 18.78 8.72
C LYS A 359 -13.44 19.44 7.42
N ASN A 360 -12.72 19.20 6.33
CA ASN A 360 -12.88 19.88 5.05
C ASN A 360 -12.90 18.87 3.89
N ILE A 361 -13.79 19.07 2.91
CA ILE A 361 -13.85 18.27 1.68
C ILE A 361 -12.53 18.31 0.90
N PHE A 362 -11.84 19.45 0.86
CA PHE A 362 -10.54 19.55 0.16
C PHE A 362 -9.47 18.65 0.80
N SER A 363 -9.50 18.52 2.13
CA SER A 363 -8.64 17.59 2.87
C SER A 363 -8.94 16.14 2.47
N ALA A 364 -10.23 15.77 2.41
CA ALA A 364 -10.66 14.45 1.99
C ALA A 364 -10.32 14.15 0.52
N VAL A 365 -10.51 15.11 -0.39
CA VAL A 365 -10.15 14.98 -1.81
C VAL A 365 -8.64 14.76 -1.96
N LEU A 366 -7.82 15.50 -1.22
CA LEU A 366 -6.37 15.36 -1.29
C LEU A 366 -5.90 13.98 -0.80
N ILE A 367 -6.48 13.46 0.29
CA ILE A 367 -6.22 12.08 0.76
C ILE A 367 -6.67 11.06 -0.29
N PHE A 368 -7.84 11.27 -0.91
CA PHE A 368 -8.31 10.40 -1.97
C PHE A 368 -7.36 10.40 -3.17
N LEU A 369 -6.87 11.56 -3.60
CA LEU A 369 -5.87 11.66 -4.68
C LEU A 369 -4.56 10.95 -4.32
N ILE A 370 -4.09 11.08 -3.07
CA ILE A 370 -2.92 10.34 -2.58
C ILE A 370 -3.15 8.82 -2.71
N LEU A 371 -4.29 8.32 -2.22
CA LEU A 371 -4.62 6.88 -2.31
C LEU A 371 -4.82 6.42 -3.76
N PHE A 372 -5.44 7.24 -4.58
CA PHE A 372 -5.68 6.96 -5.99
C PHE A 372 -4.36 6.77 -6.74
N LEU A 373 -3.43 7.71 -6.60
CA LEU A 373 -2.11 7.62 -7.23
C LEU A 373 -1.29 6.46 -6.66
N THR A 374 -1.36 6.25 -5.34
CA THR A 374 -0.63 5.18 -4.66
C THR A 374 -1.06 3.80 -5.16
N PHE A 375 -2.37 3.52 -5.22
CA PHE A 375 -2.89 2.22 -5.68
C PHE A 375 -3.02 2.09 -7.20
N SER A 376 -2.86 3.17 -7.95
CA SER A 376 -2.72 3.11 -9.42
C SER A 376 -1.28 2.78 -9.85
N ASN A 377 -0.30 2.86 -8.95
CA ASN A 377 1.10 2.64 -9.30
C ASN A 377 1.52 1.17 -9.32
N GLU A 378 0.93 0.33 -8.46
CA GLU A 378 1.21 -1.10 -8.39
C GLU A 378 -0.08 -1.89 -8.23
N ASP A 379 -0.02 -3.17 -8.64
CA ASP A 379 -1.07 -4.14 -8.39
C ASP A 379 -0.96 -4.72 -6.97
N MET A 380 -1.84 -4.22 -6.10
CA MET A 380 -2.01 -4.57 -4.70
C MET A 380 -3.28 -5.39 -4.47
N GLY A 381 -3.90 -5.92 -5.54
CA GLY A 381 -5.16 -6.65 -5.45
C GLY A 381 -5.08 -7.95 -4.65
N GLN A 382 -3.87 -8.44 -4.34
CA GLN A 382 -3.65 -9.61 -3.48
C GLN A 382 -3.11 -9.24 -2.10
N ASN A 383 -3.10 -7.94 -1.75
CA ASN A 383 -2.61 -7.48 -0.46
C ASN A 383 -3.75 -7.10 0.50
N VAL A 384 -3.60 -7.50 1.77
CA VAL A 384 -4.55 -7.17 2.84
C VAL A 384 -4.68 -5.66 3.06
N ILE A 385 -3.60 -4.88 2.89
CA ILE A 385 -3.62 -3.44 3.19
C ILE A 385 -4.63 -2.67 2.34
N TYR A 386 -4.75 -3.02 1.06
CA TYR A 386 -5.67 -2.36 0.14
C TYR A 386 -7.11 -2.54 0.59
N TYR A 387 -7.53 -3.79 0.79
CA TYR A 387 -8.88 -4.10 1.25
C TYR A 387 -9.13 -3.64 2.68
N TYR A 388 -8.10 -3.62 3.54
CA TYR A 388 -8.23 -3.13 4.91
C TYR A 388 -8.63 -1.65 4.92
N ILE A 389 -7.95 -0.81 4.12
CA ILE A 389 -8.31 0.62 3.98
C ILE A 389 -9.73 0.77 3.41
N VAL A 390 -10.08 -0.02 2.39
CA VAL A 390 -11.44 -0.05 1.81
C VAL A 390 -12.48 -0.38 2.89
N PHE A 391 -12.26 -1.43 3.70
CA PHE A 391 -13.20 -1.85 4.74
C PHE A 391 -13.31 -0.85 5.89
N ILE A 392 -12.21 -0.23 6.34
CA ILE A 392 -12.28 0.86 7.32
C ILE A 392 -13.22 1.97 6.80
N GLY A 393 -13.07 2.35 5.52
CA GLY A 393 -13.96 3.29 4.85
C GLY A 393 -15.41 2.82 4.79
N LEU A 394 -15.66 1.60 4.32
CA LEU A 394 -17.00 1.03 4.19
C LEU A 394 -17.69 0.90 5.56
N TYR A 395 -17.01 0.42 6.59
CA TYR A 395 -17.58 0.23 7.93
C TYR A 395 -17.80 1.54 8.68
N SER A 396 -16.98 2.56 8.44
CA SER A 396 -17.19 3.88 9.02
C SER A 396 -18.54 4.51 8.62
N LYS A 397 -19.09 5.34 9.52
CA LYS A 397 -20.16 6.26 9.14
C LYS A 397 -19.52 7.40 8.33
N TRP A 398 -20.07 7.73 7.17
CA TRP A 398 -19.56 8.87 6.40
C TRP A 398 -19.81 10.15 7.20
N ARG A 399 -18.73 10.79 7.67
CA ARG A 399 -18.79 11.99 8.50
C ARG A 399 -17.62 12.90 8.15
N ILE A 400 -17.92 14.00 7.46
CA ILE A 400 -17.06 15.19 7.49
C ILE A 400 -17.55 15.99 8.70
N ASN A 401 -16.73 16.10 9.75
CA ASN A 401 -17.12 16.82 10.95
C ASN A 401 -17.10 18.32 10.65
N LYS A 402 -18.26 18.89 10.26
CA LYS A 402 -18.40 20.31 9.94
C LYS A 402 -18.31 21.25 11.16
N THR A 403 -18.22 20.72 12.38
CA THR A 403 -18.24 21.54 13.61
C THR A 403 -17.31 21.00 14.69
N GLN A 404 -16.16 21.67 14.84
CA GLN A 404 -15.48 21.94 16.12
C GLN A 404 -14.37 22.98 15.83
N THR A 405 -14.79 24.24 15.78
CA THR A 405 -14.00 25.38 16.25
C THR A 405 -13.69 25.18 17.74
N SER A 406 -12.57 25.74 18.20
CA SER A 406 -12.03 25.75 19.59
C SER A 406 -11.46 24.44 20.18
N TYR A 407 -10.22 24.12 19.81
CA TYR A 407 -9.22 23.53 20.74
C TYR A 407 -7.93 24.35 20.72
N ARG A 408 -8.10 25.67 20.80
CA ARG A 408 -7.08 26.68 21.08
C ARG A 408 -7.83 27.80 21.81
N TYR A 409 -7.24 28.35 22.88
CA TYR A 409 -7.83 29.26 23.88
C TYR A 409 -8.44 28.65 25.15
N LYS A 410 -7.73 27.74 25.84
CA LYS A 410 -7.97 27.56 27.29
C LYS A 410 -6.73 27.41 28.19
N ASN A 411 -5.53 27.69 27.69
CA ASN A 411 -4.29 27.67 28.50
C ASN A 411 -3.52 29.01 28.46
N LYS A 412 -4.19 30.16 28.53
CA LYS A 412 -3.43 31.44 28.66
C LYS A 412 -4.01 32.50 29.60
N TYR A 413 -4.99 32.16 30.42
CA TYR A 413 -5.43 33.02 31.52
C TYR A 413 -5.85 32.10 32.67
N ASN A 414 -4.88 31.74 33.51
CA ASN A 414 -5.03 31.27 34.89
C ASN A 414 -3.62 31.04 35.47
N GLU A 415 -2.77 32.05 35.36
CA GLU A 415 -1.60 32.27 36.22
C GLU A 415 -1.52 33.79 36.38
N THR A 416 -2.33 34.29 37.31
CA THR A 416 -2.06 35.54 38.05
C THR A 416 -1.33 35.16 39.32
#